data_AF-A0AAE9A4Y0-F1
#
_entry.id   AF-A0AAE9A4Y0-F1
#
_cell.length_a   1.000
_cell.length_b   1.000
_cell.length_c   1.000
_cell.angle_alpha   90.00
_cell.angle_beta   90.00
_cell.angle_gamma   90.00
#
_symmetry.space_group_name_H-M   'P 1'
#
loop_
_entity.id
_entity.type
_entity.pdbx_description
1 polymer ?
#
loop_
_entity_poly.entity_id
_entity_poly.type
_entity_poly.pdbx_seq_one_letter_code
_entity_poly.pdbx_strand_id
1 'polypeptide(L)'
;MGEEVEEDAASPPVPPTLAKVGGNVEIKLPQVAKYRRIIMNQDNPALNGPQIYRVCNGKNKKTCGFWENAQTKKKIPSGTTTYNKNKKALIIKKLKKSDFGIYTTGVHTTGLLSVQFKSHQLLENDNADFG
;
A
#
# COMPACT_ATOMS: atom_id res chain seq x y z
N MET A 1 -28.25 23.37 26.77
CA MET A 1 -27.59 22.09 27.11
C MET A 1 -27.50 21.31 25.82
N GLY A 2 -26.46 21.54 25.04
CA GLY A 2 -26.12 20.69 23.89
C GLY A 2 -25.00 19.80 24.38
N GLU A 3 -25.24 18.50 24.45
CA GLU A 3 -24.23 17.51 24.83
C GLU A 3 -23.11 17.51 23.78
N GLU A 4 -21.95 18.01 24.22
CA GLU A 4 -20.67 17.83 23.57
C GLU A 4 -20.25 16.37 23.83
N VAL A 5 -20.31 15.52 22.80
CA VAL A 5 -19.73 14.18 22.88
C VAL A 5 -18.29 14.29 22.39
N GLU A 6 -17.37 14.37 23.34
CA GLU A 6 -15.93 14.30 23.14
C GLU A 6 -15.47 12.83 22.99
N GLU A 7 -14.57 12.62 22.03
CA GLU A 7 -13.47 11.64 22.03
C GLU A 7 -13.73 10.13 21.86
N ASP A 8 -13.63 9.69 20.60
CA ASP A 8 -12.83 8.49 20.29
C ASP A 8 -11.83 8.92 19.21
N ALA A 9 -10.55 8.99 19.57
CA ALA A 9 -9.47 9.61 18.78
C ALA A 9 -9.19 8.85 17.48
N ALA A 10 -10.06 9.00 16.47
CA ALA A 10 -9.76 8.66 15.10
C ALA A 10 -8.63 9.58 14.63
N SER A 11 -7.40 9.04 14.58
CA SER A 11 -6.25 9.72 13.96
C SER A 11 -6.70 10.40 12.65
N PRO A 12 -6.27 11.64 12.38
CA PRO A 12 -6.70 12.38 11.20
C PRO A 12 -6.49 11.50 9.94
N PRO A 13 -7.45 11.47 9.01
CA PRO A 13 -7.35 10.65 7.82
C PRO A 13 -6.08 11.04 7.06
N VAL A 14 -5.13 10.10 6.98
CA VAL A 14 -3.86 10.32 6.28
C VAL A 14 -4.17 10.59 4.80
N PRO A 15 -3.67 11.70 4.21
CA PRO A 15 -3.96 12.01 2.82
C PRO A 15 -3.42 10.91 1.89
N PRO A 16 -4.18 10.53 0.85
CA PRO A 16 -3.78 9.47 -0.07
C PRO A 16 -2.48 9.85 -0.80
N THR A 17 -1.56 8.89 -0.94
CA THR A 17 -0.35 9.09 -1.75
C THR A 17 -0.64 8.71 -3.20
N LEU A 18 -0.56 9.68 -4.09
CA LEU A 18 -0.68 9.44 -5.53
C LEU A 18 0.54 8.66 -6.03
N ALA A 19 0.31 7.56 -6.76
CA ALA A 19 1.38 6.75 -7.32
C ALA A 19 1.01 6.23 -8.72
N LYS A 20 2.02 6.16 -9.60
CA LYS A 20 1.89 5.65 -10.97
C LYS A 20 2.36 4.20 -11.04
N VAL A 21 1.65 3.36 -11.79
CA VAL A 21 2.10 1.99 -12.13
C VAL A 21 3.49 2.07 -12.80
N GLY A 22 4.39 1.19 -12.40
CA GLY A 22 5.81 1.19 -12.81
C GLY A 22 6.68 2.21 -12.08
N GLY A 23 6.07 3.17 -11.38
CA GLY A 23 6.77 4.17 -10.56
C GLY A 23 7.25 3.64 -9.22
N ASN A 24 7.78 4.55 -8.41
CA ASN A 24 8.19 4.28 -7.04
C ASN A 24 7.30 5.10 -6.10
N VAL A 25 6.92 4.51 -4.96
CA VAL A 25 6.20 5.21 -3.89
C VAL A 25 6.96 5.07 -2.58
N GLU A 26 6.90 6.13 -1.79
CA GLU A 26 7.41 6.16 -0.42
C GLU A 26 6.23 6.35 0.53
N ILE A 27 6.00 5.37 1.38
CA ILE A 27 4.88 5.32 2.31
C ILE A 27 5.43 5.53 3.72
N LYS A 28 5.22 6.71 4.29
CA LYS A 28 5.72 7.05 5.64
C LYS A 28 4.99 6.19 6.68
N LEU A 29 5.70 5.23 7.26
CA LEU A 29 5.18 4.31 8.28
C LEU A 29 6.26 4.05 9.32
N PRO A 30 5.91 3.87 10.60
CA PRO A 30 6.89 3.56 11.62
C PRO A 30 7.55 2.20 11.35
N GLN A 31 8.74 2.00 11.92
CA GLN A 31 9.45 0.73 11.78
C GLN A 31 8.74 -0.35 12.58
N VAL A 32 8.22 -1.35 11.88
CA VAL A 32 7.64 -2.55 12.50
C VAL A 32 8.17 -3.81 11.82
N ALA A 33 8.12 -4.94 12.52
CA ALA A 33 8.58 -6.21 11.97
C ALA A 33 7.67 -6.74 10.84
N LYS A 34 6.38 -6.36 10.89
CA LYS A 34 5.34 -6.84 9.98
C LYS A 34 4.46 -5.67 9.56
N TYR A 35 4.31 -5.50 8.25
CA TYR A 35 3.33 -4.61 7.65
C TYR A 35 2.15 -5.41 7.14
N ARG A 36 0.98 -4.80 7.12
CA ARG A 36 -0.26 -5.37 6.58
C ARG A 36 -0.75 -4.48 5.46
N ARG A 37 -1.47 -5.07 4.51
CA ARG A 37 -2.25 -4.28 3.56
C ARG A 37 -3.55 -4.97 3.21
N ILE A 38 -4.54 -4.18 2.78
CA ILE A 38 -5.78 -4.69 2.21
C ILE A 38 -5.81 -4.25 0.76
N ILE A 39 -5.74 -5.22 -0.16
CA ILE A 39 -5.83 -4.97 -1.60
C ILE A 39 -7.28 -5.17 -2.02
N MET A 40 -7.79 -4.21 -2.79
CA MET A 40 -9.07 -4.28 -3.48
C MET A 40 -8.79 -4.06 -4.96
N ASN A 41 -8.56 -5.15 -5.67
CA ASN A 41 -8.26 -5.17 -7.09
C ASN A 41 -9.47 -5.75 -7.84
N GLN A 42 -10.04 -4.96 -8.73
CA GLN A 42 -11.18 -5.37 -9.58
C GLN A 42 -10.73 -6.26 -10.75
N ASP A 43 -9.50 -6.07 -11.26
CA ASP A 43 -8.94 -6.84 -12.37
C ASP A 43 -8.56 -8.27 -11.96
N ASN A 44 -8.14 -8.49 -10.72
CA ASN A 44 -7.73 -9.80 -10.23
C ASN A 44 -8.19 -10.06 -8.78
N PRO A 45 -9.39 -10.65 -8.60
CA PRO A 45 -9.96 -10.87 -7.28
C PRO A 45 -9.18 -11.88 -6.42
N ALA A 46 -8.35 -12.74 -7.03
CA ALA A 46 -7.50 -13.66 -6.27
C ALA A 46 -6.42 -12.95 -5.44
N LEU A 47 -6.14 -11.68 -5.74
CA LEU A 47 -5.19 -10.85 -4.98
C LEU A 47 -5.88 -10.06 -3.86
N ASN A 48 -7.21 -10.12 -3.76
CA ASN A 48 -7.96 -9.32 -2.81
C ASN A 48 -7.80 -9.81 -1.37
N GLY A 49 -7.99 -8.88 -0.46
CA GLY A 49 -8.04 -9.15 0.97
C GLY A 49 -6.72 -8.89 1.69
N PRO A 50 -6.59 -9.39 2.94
CA PRO A 50 -5.50 -9.05 3.82
C PRO A 50 -4.21 -9.73 3.38
N GLN A 51 -3.14 -8.94 3.27
CA GLN A 51 -1.80 -9.39 2.96
C GLN A 51 -0.81 -8.92 4.02
N ILE A 52 0.28 -9.66 4.17
CA ILE A 52 1.33 -9.42 5.17
C ILE A 52 2.65 -9.29 4.44
N TYR A 53 3.45 -8.32 4.86
CA TYR A 53 4.85 -8.19 4.47
C TYR A 53 5.72 -8.22 5.72
N ARG A 54 6.81 -8.97 5.64
CA ARG A 54 7.78 -9.09 6.75
C ARG A 54 9.06 -8.40 6.37
N VAL A 55 9.51 -7.49 7.22
CA VAL A 55 10.79 -6.81 7.03
C VAL A 55 11.90 -7.85 7.20
N CYS A 56 12.83 -7.85 6.24
CA CYS A 56 14.00 -8.72 6.31
C CYS A 56 14.90 -8.34 7.48
N ASN A 57 15.29 -9.36 8.24
CA ASN A 57 16.30 -9.34 9.27
C ASN A 57 17.26 -10.53 9.06
N GLY A 58 18.37 -10.54 9.79
CA GLY A 58 19.37 -11.61 9.65
C GLY A 58 18.83 -13.02 9.92
N LYS A 59 17.72 -13.15 10.66
CA LYS A 59 17.14 -14.42 11.12
C LYS A 59 16.02 -14.95 10.21
N ASN A 60 15.35 -14.10 9.42
CA ASN A 60 14.14 -14.46 8.66
C ASN A 60 14.30 -14.39 7.13
N LYS A 61 15.53 -14.56 6.61
CA LYS A 61 15.87 -14.40 5.18
C LYS A 61 14.97 -15.16 4.20
N LYS A 62 14.40 -16.32 4.60
CA LYS A 62 13.53 -17.15 3.76
C LYS A 62 12.07 -16.68 3.72
N THR A 63 11.63 -15.87 4.68
CA THR A 63 10.22 -15.52 4.91
C THR A 63 9.95 -14.01 4.87
N CYS A 64 10.88 -13.22 4.35
CA CYS A 64 10.82 -11.77 4.34
C CYS A 64 10.95 -11.18 2.93
N GLY A 65 10.62 -9.90 2.78
CA GLY A 65 10.87 -9.16 1.52
C GLY A 65 9.84 -9.39 0.42
N PHE A 66 8.73 -10.08 0.72
CA PHE A 66 7.61 -10.28 -0.20
C PHE A 66 6.27 -10.18 0.53
N TRP A 67 5.22 -9.87 -0.23
CA TRP A 67 3.84 -9.89 0.24
C TRP A 67 3.28 -11.30 0.17
N GLU A 68 2.61 -11.73 1.23
CA GLU A 68 1.89 -13.00 1.31
C GLU A 68 0.42 -12.74 1.66
N ASN A 69 -0.49 -13.53 1.10
CA ASN A 69 -1.89 -13.53 1.56
C ASN A 69 -1.94 -14.00 3.03
N ALA A 70 -2.64 -13.27 3.89
CA ALA A 70 -2.67 -13.55 5.32
C ALA A 70 -3.28 -14.93 5.64
N GLN A 71 -4.24 -15.38 4.84
CA GLN A 71 -4.93 -16.66 5.01
C GLN A 71 -4.19 -17.79 4.29
N THR A 72 -3.97 -17.64 2.98
CA THR A 72 -3.44 -18.75 2.14
C THR A 72 -1.92 -18.86 2.15
N LYS A 73 -1.21 -17.88 2.71
CA LYS A 73 0.27 -17.76 2.71
C LYS A 73 0.91 -17.77 1.32
N LYS A 74 0.11 -17.68 0.26
CA LYS A 74 0.60 -17.59 -1.12
C LYS A 74 1.28 -16.25 -1.34
N LYS A 75 2.42 -16.28 -2.02
CA LYS A 75 3.15 -15.07 -2.42
C LYS A 75 2.34 -14.29 -3.44
N ILE A 76 2.26 -12.98 -3.24
CA ILE A 76 1.52 -12.07 -4.10
C ILE A 76 2.52 -11.32 -5.00
N PRO A 77 2.33 -11.34 -6.32
CA PRO A 77 3.14 -10.54 -7.23
C PRO A 77 2.98 -9.06 -6.87
N SER A 78 4.09 -8.41 -6.55
CA SER A 78 4.17 -7.03 -6.09
C SER A 78 5.42 -6.36 -6.65
N GLY A 79 5.48 -5.04 -6.57
CA GLY A 79 6.71 -4.28 -6.73
C GLY A 79 7.71 -4.61 -5.62
N THR A 80 8.98 -4.31 -5.85
CA THR A 80 10.04 -4.56 -4.86
C THR A 80 9.81 -3.68 -3.65
N THR A 81 9.36 -4.29 -2.56
CA THR A 81 9.03 -3.62 -1.31
C THR A 81 10.19 -3.72 -0.34
N THR A 82 10.60 -2.60 0.25
CA THR A 82 11.67 -2.53 1.27
C THR A 82 11.33 -1.47 2.31
N TYR A 83 11.77 -1.68 3.55
CA TYR A 83 11.64 -0.63 4.57
C TYR A 83 12.96 0.14 4.69
N ASN A 84 12.89 1.46 4.56
CA ASN A 84 14.02 2.35 4.76
C ASN A 84 13.96 2.95 6.17
N LYS A 85 14.91 2.55 7.02
CA LYS A 85 14.99 2.99 8.42
C LYS A 85 15.28 4.49 8.54
N ASN A 86 16.12 5.04 7.67
CA ASN A 86 16.53 6.44 7.71
C ASN A 86 15.34 7.36 7.36
N LYS A 87 14.57 6.95 6.35
CA LYS A 87 13.38 7.70 5.90
C LYS A 87 12.12 7.42 6.72
N LYS A 88 12.16 6.43 7.61
CA LYS A 88 10.99 5.91 8.32
C LYS A 88 9.81 5.64 7.37
N ALA A 89 10.10 4.91 6.28
CA ALA A 89 9.15 4.72 5.19
C ALA A 89 9.29 3.35 4.52
N LEU A 90 8.15 2.79 4.12
CA LEU A 90 8.05 1.63 3.26
C LEU A 90 8.12 2.09 1.80
N ILE A 91 9.15 1.64 1.09
CA ILE A 91 9.41 2.00 -0.31
C ILE A 91 8.99 0.82 -1.18
N ILE A 92 8.10 1.08 -2.14
CA ILE A 92 7.72 0.11 -3.17
C ILE A 92 8.23 0.64 -4.51
N LYS A 93 9.14 -0.12 -5.13
CA LYS A 93 9.69 0.18 -6.45
C LYS A 93 8.98 -0.63 -7.52
N LYS A 94 8.86 -0.09 -8.73
CA LYS A 94 8.17 -0.74 -9.86
C LYS A 94 6.76 -1.20 -9.45
N LEU A 95 5.98 -0.25 -8.95
CA LEU A 95 4.61 -0.45 -8.47
C LEU A 95 3.76 -1.23 -9.47
N LYS A 96 3.03 -2.24 -9.00
CA LYS A 96 2.08 -3.01 -9.81
C LYS A 96 0.65 -2.63 -9.42
N LYS A 97 -0.33 -2.89 -10.30
CA LYS A 97 -1.76 -2.75 -9.97
C LYS A 97 -2.16 -3.52 -8.69
N SER A 98 -1.46 -4.60 -8.37
CA SER A 98 -1.65 -5.41 -7.17
C SER A 98 -1.09 -4.81 -5.87
N ASP A 99 -0.39 -3.67 -5.96
CA ASP A 99 0.14 -2.95 -4.80
C ASP A 99 -0.78 -1.81 -4.34
N PHE A 100 -1.88 -1.55 -5.06
CA PHE A 100 -2.83 -0.51 -4.72
C PHE A 100 -3.79 -1.01 -3.64
N GLY A 101 -3.79 -0.33 -2.51
CA GLY A 101 -4.61 -0.69 -1.36
C GLY A 101 -4.13 0.00 -0.10
N ILE A 102 -4.73 -0.38 1.02
CA ILE A 102 -4.58 0.28 2.32
C ILE A 102 -3.45 -0.37 3.11
N TYR A 103 -2.46 0.40 3.59
CA TYR A 103 -1.26 -0.13 4.27
C TYR A 103 -1.23 0.17 5.77
N THR A 104 -1.17 -0.85 6.61
CA THR A 104 -1.22 -0.68 8.08
C THR A 104 -0.08 -1.41 8.79
N THR A 105 0.19 -1.05 10.04
CA THR A 105 1.20 -1.69 10.90
C THR A 105 0.59 -2.60 11.97
N GLY A 106 -0.74 -2.62 12.10
CA GLY A 106 -1.48 -3.52 12.99
C GLY A 106 -1.46 -3.15 14.48
N VAL A 107 -0.77 -2.09 14.89
CA VAL A 107 -0.73 -1.63 16.30
C VAL A 107 -1.56 -0.36 16.48
N HIS A 108 -1.65 0.50 15.46
CA HIS A 108 -2.59 1.62 15.35
C HIS A 108 -2.91 1.82 13.86
N THR A 109 -4.10 2.31 13.53
CA THR A 109 -4.59 2.67 12.18
C THR A 109 -3.84 3.89 11.60
N THR A 110 -2.51 3.96 11.69
CA THR A 110 -1.72 5.14 11.31
C THR A 110 -1.38 5.21 9.82
N GLY A 111 -2.31 4.86 8.94
CA GLY A 111 -2.00 4.90 7.51
C GLY A 111 -3.11 4.34 6.63
N LEU A 112 -4.23 5.02 6.51
CA LEU A 112 -5.11 4.72 5.40
C LEU A 112 -4.47 5.28 4.11
N LEU A 113 -3.53 4.55 3.51
CA LEU A 113 -3.08 4.90 2.16
C LEU A 113 -4.09 4.40 1.16
N SER A 114 -4.95 5.27 0.67
CA SER A 114 -5.67 5.03 -0.57
C SER A 114 -4.68 5.34 -1.69
N VAL A 115 -3.98 4.35 -2.25
CA VAL A 115 -3.40 4.55 -3.59
C VAL A 115 -4.60 4.52 -4.53
N GLN A 116 -5.26 5.67 -4.70
CA GLN A 116 -6.38 5.80 -5.61
C GLN A 116 -5.84 5.65 -7.03
N PHE A 117 -6.41 4.71 -7.76
CA PHE A 117 -6.28 4.70 -9.20
C PHE A 117 -6.86 6.01 -9.73
N LYS A 118 -6.12 6.71 -10.59
CA LYS A 118 -6.80 7.41 -11.68
C LYS A 118 -7.34 6.32 -12.61
N SER A 119 -8.45 5.70 -12.23
CA SER A 119 -9.41 5.24 -13.22
C SER A 119 -9.71 6.48 -14.06
N HIS A 120 -9.53 6.42 -15.38
CA HIS A 120 -9.37 7.57 -16.28
C HIS A 120 -8.00 8.27 -16.24
N GLN A 121 -7.01 7.63 -16.88
CA GLN A 121 -6.38 8.32 -17.99
C GLN A 121 -6.79 7.59 -19.26
N LEU A 122 -7.76 8.17 -19.95
CA LEU A 122 -7.96 8.03 -21.38
C LEU A 122 -6.59 7.91 -22.06
N LEU A 123 -6.31 6.75 -22.64
CA LEU A 123 -5.37 6.63 -23.75
C LEU A 123 -6.15 6.86 -25.05
N GLU A 124 -6.79 8.02 -25.16
CA GLU A 124 -7.24 8.58 -26.44
C GLU A 124 -7.06 10.09 -26.32
N ASN A 125 -5.83 10.52 -26.55
CA ASN A 125 -5.47 11.88 -26.95
C ASN A 125 -4.12 11.78 -27.69
N ASP A 126 -4.12 11.00 -28.77
CA ASP A 126 -3.35 11.36 -29.97
C ASP A 126 -4.28 12.25 -30.79
N ASN A 127 -4.35 13.53 -30.41
CA ASN A 127 -4.76 14.55 -31.35
C ASN A 127 -3.49 14.99 -32.07
N ALA A 128 -3.18 14.31 -33.16
CA ALA A 128 -2.28 14.80 -34.19
C ALA A 128 -3.11 15.01 -35.46
N ASP A 129 -3.77 16.16 -35.50
CA ASP A 129 -4.06 16.87 -36.74
C ASP A 129 -2.74 17.09 -37.48
N PHE A 130 -2.64 16.55 -38.69
CA PHE A 130 -1.72 16.99 -39.73
C PHE A 130 -2.33 16.63 -41.10
N GLY A 131 -3.00 17.60 -41.71
CA GLY A 131 -3.08 17.77 -43.17
C GLY A 131 -4.28 17.18 -43.87
#